data_AF-A0A640W112-F1
#
_entry.id   AF-A0A640W112-F1
#
_cell.length_a   1.000
_cell.length_b   1.000
_cell.length_c   1.000
_cell.angle_alpha   90.00
_cell.angle_beta   90.00
_cell.angle_gamma   90.00
#
_symmetry.space_group_name_H-M   'P 1'
#
loop_
_entity.id
_entity.type
_entity.pdbx_description
1 polymer ?
#
loop_
_entity_poly.entity_id
_entity_poly.type
_entity_poly.pdbx_seq_one_letter_code
_entity_poly.pdbx_strand_id
1 'polypeptide(L)'
;MKNIWKIFIGITIIFLCIIFILAYNWIKESNEEEVNASLEIFPSSFSIYEGDFINLYIHFEVEKETPIVASVEWEIMATGSTGKIISPPKTDSFGNLTAIYYAPHDVDVMNQSVTIIATATWKGKTFTVMVNGIVHPIIHETAISISSTKKKMIAGETTHLKAKAISFVNGRWQPLVNKTIRWTFFGKGEEESGYKKLGEKREKTDQLGISETLFFLSDVSSNTTVIATAQFDMNLSDDIDYMECSSSFYLTIVPEKPGDFPIVLVHGWSGSITDWLLNVTWWNITQKLLQHGYKVLDFDLSKPGIQWLTYEPNLEEHHIPWIAGEVSRKIRDALVLNGYPPNQTIDIIAHSMGGLVSRFMAEHGGEDVDFWNESWEPGNEGYPWYGDGDVDVFITGEQIDDLFLIGTPCHGVPPGINESILSIIGYLYFPWWVGQVQDMIYHSKFLEAMGYEGCDIVDYYCVGGDIGFILGEPVDFDGDGVNHTSDGLCPTESPYLQGKPLLIVQGEAWPKGDADHMSLIAINNEVHDYILEHLV
;
A
#
# COMPACT_ATOMS: atom_id res chain seq x y z
N MET A 1 17.16 107.11 -14.46
CA MET A 1 16.86 105.88 -13.70
C MET A 1 15.48 106.02 -13.03
N LYS A 2 14.38 105.66 -13.72
CA LYS A 2 13.00 106.04 -13.30
C LYS A 2 12.10 104.89 -12.82
N ASN A 3 12.62 103.67 -12.66
CA ASN A 3 11.79 102.50 -12.27
C ASN A 3 12.35 101.66 -11.10
N ILE A 4 13.41 102.10 -10.43
CA ILE A 4 14.06 101.33 -9.35
C ILE A 4 13.13 101.16 -8.13
N TRP A 5 12.30 102.15 -7.82
CA TRP A 5 11.41 102.09 -6.65
C TRP A 5 10.24 101.09 -6.82
N LYS A 6 9.77 100.87 -8.05
CA LYS A 6 8.73 99.87 -8.34
C LYS A 6 9.25 98.43 -8.21
N ILE A 7 10.52 98.21 -8.57
CA ILE A 7 11.21 96.93 -8.37
C ILE A 7 11.44 96.69 -6.87
N PHE A 8 11.83 97.72 -6.11
CA PHE A 8 12.01 97.60 -4.67
C PHE A 8 10.70 97.25 -3.94
N ILE A 9 9.58 97.89 -4.28
CA ILE A 9 8.27 97.58 -3.68
C ILE A 9 7.82 96.15 -4.03
N GLY A 10 8.00 95.73 -5.29
CA GLY A 10 7.68 94.36 -5.70
C GLY A 10 8.50 93.29 -4.96
N ILE A 11 9.80 93.52 -4.80
CA ILE A 11 10.68 92.61 -4.06
C ILE A 11 10.31 92.58 -2.57
N THR A 12 10.00 93.73 -1.95
CA THR A 12 9.61 93.79 -0.53
C THR A 12 8.30 93.05 -0.27
N ILE A 13 7.31 93.16 -1.17
CA ILE A 13 6.04 92.42 -1.03
C ILE A 13 6.26 90.92 -1.20
N ILE A 14 7.05 90.49 -2.19
CA ILE A 14 7.38 89.07 -2.38
C ILE A 14 8.14 88.53 -1.15
N PHE A 15 9.10 89.29 -0.62
CA PHE A 15 9.86 88.91 0.56
C PHE A 15 8.97 88.82 1.81
N LEU A 16 8.03 89.75 1.99
CA LEU A 16 7.03 89.68 3.07
C LEU A 16 6.08 88.49 2.92
N CYS A 17 5.64 88.16 1.71
CA CYS A 17 4.82 86.97 1.46
C CYS A 17 5.59 85.68 1.75
N ILE A 18 6.87 85.60 1.37
CA ILE A 18 7.73 84.45 1.70
C ILE A 18 7.94 84.34 3.21
N ILE A 19 8.18 85.45 3.91
CA ILE A 19 8.28 85.45 5.39
C ILE A 19 6.96 85.02 6.02
N PHE A 20 5.80 85.46 5.52
CA PHE A 20 4.52 85.05 6.07
C PHE A 20 4.21 83.57 5.81
N ILE A 21 4.58 83.03 4.65
CA ILE A 21 4.44 81.60 4.32
C ILE A 21 5.38 80.76 5.19
N LEU A 22 6.64 81.19 5.35
CA LEU A 22 7.60 80.53 6.22
C LEU A 22 7.17 80.62 7.69
N ALA A 23 6.67 81.76 8.17
CA ALA A 23 6.16 81.91 9.53
C ALA A 23 4.88 81.09 9.75
N TYR A 24 3.99 81.01 8.77
CA TYR A 24 2.78 80.19 8.86
C TYR A 24 3.10 78.69 8.88
N ASN A 25 4.04 78.23 8.03
CA ASN A 25 4.49 76.84 8.04
C ASN A 25 5.31 76.50 9.30
N TRP A 26 6.14 77.42 9.78
CA TRP A 26 6.94 77.22 10.99
C TRP A 26 6.10 77.25 12.26
N ILE A 27 5.06 78.08 12.34
CA ILE A 27 4.08 78.06 13.44
C ILE A 27 3.20 76.79 13.37
N LYS A 28 2.95 76.26 12.17
CA LYS A 28 2.20 75.01 11.98
C LYS A 28 3.05 73.78 12.35
N GLU A 29 4.36 73.80 12.07
CA GLU A 29 5.32 72.78 12.53
C GLU A 29 5.68 72.93 14.01
N SER A 30 5.72 74.15 14.57
CA SER A 30 6.11 74.38 15.97
C SER A 30 4.96 74.23 16.99
N ASN A 31 3.72 74.03 16.52
CA ASN A 31 2.54 73.74 17.36
C ASN A 31 2.11 72.27 17.32
N GLU A 32 2.86 71.38 16.67
CA GLU A 32 2.75 69.96 16.98
C GLU A 32 3.43 69.73 18.33
N GLU A 33 2.67 69.85 19.43
CA GLU A 33 3.11 69.38 20.75
C GLU A 33 3.72 67.98 20.57
N GLU A 34 4.99 67.82 20.95
CA GLU A 34 5.66 66.53 20.98
C GLU A 34 5.03 65.72 22.12
N VAL A 35 3.91 65.05 21.81
CA VAL A 35 3.14 64.26 22.77
C VAL A 35 4.01 63.10 23.30
N ASN A 36 4.57 63.25 24.49
CA ASN A 36 5.31 62.22 25.22
C ASN A 36 4.36 61.29 25.99
N ALA A 37 3.72 60.35 25.28
CA ALA A 37 2.91 59.29 25.88
C ALA A 37 3.54 57.91 25.64
N SER A 38 3.40 57.00 26.61
CA SER A 38 3.88 55.63 26.54
C SER A 38 2.72 54.65 26.69
N LEU A 39 2.56 53.79 25.69
CA LEU A 39 1.71 52.62 25.73
C LEU A 39 2.61 51.43 26.08
N GLU A 40 2.25 50.67 27.11
CA GLU A 40 2.98 49.47 27.53
C GLU A 40 2.02 48.27 27.62
N ILE A 41 2.54 47.07 27.34
CA ILE A 41 1.79 45.81 27.45
C ILE A 41 2.57 44.79 28.30
N PHE A 42 1.85 44.08 29.17
CA PHE A 42 2.38 43.01 30.01
C PHE A 42 1.50 41.75 29.93
N PRO A 43 2.06 40.54 29.81
CA PRO A 43 3.48 40.25 29.64
C PRO A 43 4.01 40.65 28.25
N SER A 44 5.33 40.83 28.11
CA SER A 44 5.99 41.17 26.84
C SER A 44 6.07 40.01 25.85
N SER A 45 5.89 38.78 26.34
CA SER A 45 5.75 37.57 25.54
C SER A 45 4.98 36.50 26.33
N PHE A 46 4.48 35.48 25.64
CA PHE A 46 3.79 34.36 26.28
C PHE A 46 4.00 33.02 25.56
N SER A 47 3.73 31.94 26.26
CA SER A 47 3.64 30.58 25.73
C SER A 47 2.49 29.89 26.45
N ILE A 48 1.50 29.43 25.70
CA ILE A 48 0.27 28.79 26.20
C ILE A 48 -0.10 27.61 25.30
N TYR A 49 -0.99 26.74 25.77
CA TYR A 49 -1.52 25.65 24.96
C TYR A 49 -2.77 26.07 24.18
N GLU A 50 -3.18 25.28 23.19
CA GLU A 50 -4.48 25.44 22.57
C GLU A 50 -5.62 25.38 23.60
N GLY A 51 -6.69 26.13 23.36
CA GLY A 51 -7.82 26.27 24.29
C GLY A 51 -7.54 27.04 25.59
N ASP A 52 -6.27 27.27 25.96
CA ASP A 52 -5.89 28.10 27.11
C ASP A 52 -6.10 29.60 26.83
N PHE A 53 -5.92 30.40 27.87
CA PHE A 53 -6.02 31.85 27.78
C PHE A 53 -4.93 32.55 28.60
N ILE A 54 -4.66 33.81 28.23
CA ILE A 54 -3.76 34.68 28.97
C ILE A 54 -4.33 36.09 29.10
N ASN A 55 -4.08 36.72 30.26
CA ASN A 55 -4.42 38.12 30.48
C ASN A 55 -3.32 39.03 29.93
N LEU A 56 -3.71 40.01 29.12
CA LEU A 56 -2.87 41.07 28.60
C LEU A 56 -3.26 42.38 29.28
N TYR A 57 -2.30 42.99 29.96
CA TYR A 57 -2.46 44.24 30.69
C TYR A 57 -1.84 45.37 29.89
N ILE A 58 -2.62 46.40 29.59
CA ILE A 58 -2.16 47.62 28.98
C ILE A 58 -2.14 48.73 30.02
N HIS A 59 -1.07 49.52 30.00
CA HIS A 59 -0.99 50.79 30.70
C HIS A 59 -0.69 51.91 29.70
N PHE A 60 -1.49 52.98 29.72
CA PHE A 60 -1.31 54.12 28.83
C PHE A 60 -1.24 55.43 29.63
N GLU A 61 -0.10 56.11 29.57
CA GLU A 61 0.17 57.30 30.37
C GLU A 61 0.98 58.36 29.61
N VAL A 62 0.90 59.61 30.09
CA VAL A 62 1.74 60.74 29.69
C VAL A 62 2.79 60.97 30.77
N GLU A 63 4.05 61.16 30.36
CA GLU A 63 5.15 61.60 31.25
C GLU A 63 5.34 60.76 32.53
N LYS A 64 4.94 59.48 32.52
CA LYS A 64 5.05 58.53 33.64
C LYS A 64 4.20 58.83 34.90
N GLU A 65 3.19 59.69 34.79
CA GLU A 65 2.37 60.09 35.94
C GLU A 65 0.89 60.32 35.65
N THR A 66 0.50 60.64 34.40
CA THR A 66 -0.90 60.99 34.08
C THR A 66 -1.55 59.90 33.22
N PRO A 67 -2.56 59.18 33.71
CA PRO A 67 -3.21 58.13 32.95
C PRO A 67 -4.08 58.64 31.80
N ILE A 68 -4.12 57.89 30.69
CA ILE A 68 -4.85 58.23 29.48
C ILE A 68 -6.06 57.30 29.32
N VAL A 69 -7.24 57.90 29.17
CA VAL A 69 -8.46 57.21 28.73
C VAL A 69 -8.52 57.26 27.19
N ALA A 70 -8.23 56.16 26.50
CA ALA A 70 -8.24 56.06 25.04
C ALA A 70 -8.88 54.75 24.57
N SER A 71 -9.43 54.77 23.36
CA SER A 71 -9.85 53.54 22.68
C SER A 71 -8.64 52.72 22.29
N VAL A 72 -8.72 51.41 22.51
CA VAL A 72 -7.69 50.44 22.11
C VAL A 72 -8.30 49.49 21.09
N GLU A 73 -7.68 49.43 19.92
CA GLU A 73 -7.99 48.46 18.87
C GLU A 73 -6.96 47.33 18.92
N TRP A 74 -7.43 46.11 18.63
CA TRP A 74 -6.62 44.90 18.72
C TRP A 74 -6.57 44.20 17.37
N GLU A 75 -5.37 43.84 16.96
CA GLU A 75 -5.12 43.02 15.77
C GLU A 75 -4.33 41.77 16.20
N ILE A 76 -4.68 40.62 15.63
CA ILE A 76 -4.00 39.35 15.90
C ILE A 76 -3.48 38.81 14.57
N MET A 77 -2.19 38.55 14.50
CA MET A 77 -1.52 37.96 13.36
C MET A 77 -1.00 36.57 13.74
N ALA A 78 -1.28 35.57 12.92
CA ALA A 78 -0.74 34.22 13.09
C ALA A 78 -0.59 33.53 11.73
N THR A 79 0.22 32.46 11.68
CA THR A 79 0.38 31.61 10.50
C THR A 79 -0.82 30.68 10.24
N GLY A 80 -1.69 30.50 11.24
CA GLY A 80 -2.91 29.69 11.18
C GLY A 80 -4.05 30.36 11.96
N SER A 81 -4.88 29.56 12.64
CA SER A 81 -6.01 30.04 13.43
C SER A 81 -5.58 31.03 14.51
N THR A 82 -6.06 32.28 14.45
CA THR A 82 -5.55 33.37 15.29
C THR A 82 -6.01 33.31 16.75
N GLY A 83 -7.08 32.56 17.07
CA GLY A 83 -7.75 32.62 18.37
C GLY A 83 -8.64 33.86 18.48
N LYS A 84 -8.87 34.36 19.70
CA LYS A 84 -9.75 35.51 19.94
C LYS A 84 -9.30 36.36 21.12
N ILE A 85 -9.46 37.68 21.01
CA ILE A 85 -9.29 38.60 22.13
C ILE A 85 -10.63 39.13 22.63
N ILE A 86 -10.81 39.19 23.95
CA ILE A 86 -11.95 39.81 24.63
C ILE A 86 -11.41 40.96 25.48
N SER A 87 -11.86 42.19 25.19
CA SER A 87 -11.34 43.41 25.80
C SER A 87 -12.45 44.43 26.02
N PRO A 88 -12.41 45.25 27.10
CA PRO A 88 -13.09 46.53 27.15
C PRO A 88 -12.68 47.42 25.97
N PRO A 89 -13.53 48.37 25.54
CA PRO A 89 -13.24 49.20 24.36
C PRO A 89 -12.23 50.33 24.64
N LYS A 90 -11.96 50.66 25.91
CA LYS A 90 -11.12 51.79 26.33
C LYS A 90 -10.39 51.49 27.63
N THR A 91 -9.24 52.15 27.84
CA THR A 91 -8.58 52.20 29.14
C THR A 91 -9.45 52.90 30.19
N ASP A 92 -9.30 52.51 31.45
CA ASP A 92 -10.02 53.08 32.59
C ASP A 92 -9.47 54.45 33.02
N SER A 93 -10.04 55.03 34.08
CA SER A 93 -9.59 56.32 34.62
C SER A 93 -8.16 56.31 35.17
N PHE A 94 -7.56 55.14 35.31
CA PHE A 94 -6.17 54.91 35.73
C PHE A 94 -5.28 54.49 34.55
N GLY A 95 -5.76 54.63 33.31
CA GLY A 95 -5.00 54.32 32.11
C GLY A 95 -4.80 52.82 31.88
N ASN A 96 -5.51 51.98 32.63
CA ASN A 96 -5.35 50.53 32.58
C ASN A 96 -6.42 49.87 31.72
N LEU A 97 -6.04 48.80 31.04
CA LEU A 97 -6.97 47.92 30.37
C LEU A 97 -6.50 46.47 30.54
N THR A 98 -7.43 45.55 30.81
CA THR A 98 -7.14 44.12 30.81
C THR A 98 -7.93 43.47 29.69
N ALA A 99 -7.22 42.85 28.76
CA ALA A 99 -7.78 42.00 27.73
C ALA A 99 -7.45 40.54 28.02
N ILE A 100 -8.29 39.62 27.54
CA ILE A 100 -8.05 38.18 27.61
C ILE A 100 -7.86 37.68 26.19
N TYR A 101 -6.68 37.14 25.90
CA TYR A 101 -6.45 36.38 24.69
C TYR A 101 -6.78 34.91 24.94
N TYR A 102 -7.64 34.34 24.11
CA TYR A 102 -7.96 32.92 24.04
C TYR A 102 -7.23 32.32 22.84
N ALA A 103 -6.40 31.31 23.09
CA ALA A 103 -5.77 30.52 22.03
C ALA A 103 -6.85 29.87 21.13
N PRO A 104 -6.54 29.56 19.86
CA PRO A 104 -7.38 28.67 19.07
C PRO A 104 -7.60 27.33 19.80
N HIS A 105 -8.71 26.66 19.50
CA HIS A 105 -9.03 25.37 20.11
C HIS A 105 -8.22 24.20 19.53
N ASP A 106 -7.53 24.43 18.41
CA ASP A 106 -6.83 23.43 17.61
C ASP A 106 -5.67 24.10 16.86
N VAL A 107 -4.50 23.46 16.85
CA VAL A 107 -3.25 23.98 16.26
C VAL A 107 -2.45 22.89 15.54
N ASP A 108 -2.46 22.93 14.21
CA ASP A 108 -1.83 21.90 13.38
C ASP A 108 -0.29 21.97 13.28
N VAL A 109 0.37 22.72 14.17
CA VAL A 109 1.82 22.92 14.17
C VAL A 109 2.38 22.92 15.59
N MET A 110 3.55 22.31 15.78
CA MET A 110 4.22 22.23 17.09
C MET A 110 4.40 23.58 17.81
N ASN A 111 4.57 24.67 17.05
CA ASN A 111 4.76 26.02 17.58
C ASN A 111 4.06 27.03 16.66
N GLN A 112 2.84 27.43 17.00
CA GLN A 112 2.16 28.49 16.28
C GLN A 112 2.58 29.86 16.81
N SER A 113 3.25 30.64 15.97
CA SER A 113 3.60 32.01 16.31
C SER A 113 2.38 32.93 16.19
N VAL A 114 2.12 33.70 17.25
CA VAL A 114 1.04 34.69 17.33
C VAL A 114 1.61 36.03 17.73
N THR A 115 1.29 37.08 16.97
CA THR A 115 1.61 38.46 17.31
C THR A 115 0.31 39.21 17.58
N ILE A 116 0.16 39.78 18.77
CA ILE A 116 -0.98 40.60 19.14
C ILE A 116 -0.53 42.05 19.20
N ILE A 117 -1.22 42.89 18.45
CA ILE A 117 -0.92 44.30 18.29
C ILE A 117 -2.05 45.10 18.95
N ALA A 118 -1.71 45.92 19.93
CA ALA A 118 -2.65 46.86 20.54
C ALA A 118 -2.34 48.27 20.05
N THR A 119 -3.35 48.93 19.50
CA THR A 119 -3.23 50.26 18.90
C THR A 119 -4.15 51.24 19.61
N ALA A 120 -3.59 52.29 20.20
CA ALA A 120 -4.34 53.36 20.84
C ALA A 120 -4.13 54.68 20.08
N THR A 121 -5.22 55.42 19.83
CA THR A 121 -5.14 56.75 19.22
C THR A 121 -5.48 57.82 20.25
N TRP A 122 -4.56 58.75 20.48
CA TRP A 122 -4.75 59.86 21.41
C TRP A 122 -4.19 61.16 20.82
N LYS A 123 -4.99 62.24 20.89
CA LYS A 123 -4.66 63.55 20.29
C LYS A 123 -4.17 63.48 18.82
N GLY A 124 -4.70 62.56 18.03
CA GLY A 124 -4.34 62.40 16.62
C GLY A 124 -3.01 61.66 16.35
N LYS A 125 -2.31 61.20 17.40
CA LYS A 125 -1.15 60.29 17.27
C LYS A 125 -1.56 58.86 17.64
N THR A 126 -0.94 57.91 16.95
CA THR A 126 -1.17 56.47 17.13
C THR A 126 0.01 55.86 17.87
N PHE A 127 -0.29 55.08 18.91
CA PHE A 127 0.67 54.36 19.74
C PHE A 127 0.38 52.87 19.60
N THR A 128 1.42 52.09 19.34
CA THR A 128 1.29 50.66 19.09
C THR A 128 2.25 49.89 19.99
N VAL A 129 1.74 48.85 20.62
CA VAL A 129 2.54 47.86 21.36
C VAL A 129 2.24 46.47 20.82
N MET A 130 3.26 45.62 20.87
CA MET A 130 3.19 44.26 20.36
C MET A 130 3.58 43.29 21.46
N VAL A 131 2.84 42.19 21.54
CA VAL A 131 3.23 41.01 22.32
C VAL A 131 3.31 39.82 21.37
N ASN A 132 4.42 39.09 21.45
CA ASN A 132 4.63 37.87 20.69
C ASN A 132 4.42 36.67 21.59
N GLY A 133 3.65 35.69 21.11
CA GLY A 133 3.41 34.45 21.82
C GLY A 133 3.55 33.23 20.94
N ILE A 134 3.68 32.09 21.61
CA ILE A 134 3.65 30.76 20.98
C ILE A 134 2.46 30.00 21.55
N VAL A 135 1.62 29.45 20.67
CA VAL A 135 0.58 28.49 21.03
C VAL A 135 1.08 27.09 20.69
N HIS A 136 1.01 26.18 21.67
CA HIS A 136 1.39 24.77 21.52
C HIS A 136 0.15 23.88 21.45
N PRO A 137 0.11 22.86 20.58
CA PRO A 137 -0.96 21.87 20.59
C PRO A 137 -0.94 21.02 21.86
N ILE A 138 -2.08 20.42 22.23
CA ILE A 138 -2.15 19.40 23.27
C ILE A 138 -1.96 18.04 22.62
N ILE A 139 -0.72 17.56 22.63
CA ILE A 139 -0.37 16.30 21.98
C ILE A 139 -0.44 15.13 22.95
N HIS A 140 -1.16 14.07 22.56
CA HIS A 140 -1.31 12.86 23.34
C HIS A 140 -0.18 11.86 23.08
N GLU A 141 0.34 11.27 24.17
CA GLU A 141 1.34 10.19 24.11
C GLU A 141 0.76 8.97 23.40
N THR A 142 1.57 8.33 22.56
CA THR A 142 1.21 7.10 21.86
C THR A 142 2.23 6.01 22.14
N ALA A 143 1.79 4.76 22.04
CA ALA A 143 2.63 3.59 22.16
C ALA A 143 2.19 2.52 21.15
N ILE A 144 3.16 1.79 20.62
CA ILE A 144 2.93 0.69 19.69
C ILE A 144 3.71 -0.54 20.12
N SER A 145 3.11 -1.71 19.94
CA SER A 145 3.74 -3.00 20.23
C SER A 145 3.46 -3.97 19.11
N ILE A 146 4.48 -4.74 18.71
CA ILE A 146 4.39 -5.72 17.63
C ILE A 146 4.34 -7.13 18.21
N SER A 147 3.49 -7.97 17.64
CA SER A 147 3.44 -9.42 17.85
C SER A 147 3.42 -10.13 16.50
N SER A 148 3.82 -11.40 16.49
CA SER A 148 3.81 -12.22 15.28
C SER A 148 3.40 -13.65 15.59
N THR A 149 2.84 -14.34 14.60
CA THR A 149 2.57 -15.79 14.66
C THR A 149 3.87 -16.59 14.70
N LYS A 150 4.94 -16.11 14.06
CA LYS A 150 6.26 -16.78 14.04
C LYS A 150 7.38 -15.83 14.46
N LYS A 151 8.37 -16.36 15.18
CA LYS A 151 9.67 -15.69 15.45
C LYS A 151 10.78 -16.21 14.55
N LYS A 152 10.57 -17.39 13.99
CA LYS A 152 11.44 -18.04 13.03
C LYS A 152 10.56 -18.70 11.98
N MET A 153 10.93 -18.57 10.71
CA MET A 153 10.28 -19.22 9.59
C MET A 153 11.32 -19.77 8.62
N ILE A 154 10.93 -20.75 7.82
CA ILE A 154 11.65 -21.12 6.60
C ILE A 154 11.30 -20.06 5.55
N ALA A 155 12.25 -19.73 4.69
CA ALA A 155 11.97 -18.90 3.52
C ALA A 155 10.83 -19.56 2.70
N GLY A 156 9.94 -18.74 2.14
CA GLY A 156 8.70 -19.21 1.51
C GLY A 156 7.49 -19.39 2.41
N GLU A 157 7.66 -19.47 3.73
CA GLU A 157 6.50 -19.42 4.62
C GLU A 157 5.93 -17.99 4.73
N THR A 158 4.62 -17.86 4.93
CA THR A 158 4.04 -16.57 5.32
C THR A 158 4.00 -16.41 6.85
N THR A 159 4.24 -15.20 7.35
CA THR A 159 4.02 -14.84 8.77
C THR A 159 3.12 -13.62 8.90
N HIS A 160 2.29 -13.65 9.95
CA HIS A 160 1.38 -12.56 10.29
C HIS A 160 2.02 -11.69 11.35
N LEU A 161 1.99 -10.38 11.13
CA LEU A 161 2.47 -9.37 12.06
C LEU A 161 1.30 -8.49 12.48
N LYS A 162 1.19 -8.25 13.79
CA LYS A 162 0.14 -7.41 14.38
C LYS A 162 0.78 -6.31 15.19
N ALA A 163 0.50 -5.06 14.83
CA ALA A 163 0.86 -3.89 15.62
C ALA A 163 -0.35 -3.39 16.38
N LYS A 164 -0.26 -3.36 17.70
CA LYS A 164 -1.26 -2.73 18.56
C LYS A 164 -0.81 -1.32 18.92
N ALA A 165 -1.53 -0.32 18.44
CA ALA A 165 -1.29 1.10 18.68
C ALA A 165 -2.34 1.67 19.65
N ILE A 166 -1.86 2.38 20.68
CA ILE A 166 -2.67 2.96 21.75
C ILE A 166 -2.22 4.38 22.04
N SER A 167 -3.13 5.21 22.55
CA SER A 167 -2.85 6.59 22.97
C SER A 167 -3.34 6.86 24.40
N PHE A 168 -2.70 7.81 25.07
CA PHE A 168 -3.04 8.21 26.43
C PHE A 168 -3.89 9.48 26.42
N VAL A 169 -5.21 9.30 26.46
CA VAL A 169 -6.21 10.39 26.40
C VAL A 169 -7.05 10.37 27.67
N ASN A 170 -7.21 11.53 28.30
CA ASN A 170 -8.02 11.71 29.52
C ASN A 170 -7.63 10.75 30.67
N GLY A 171 -6.32 10.53 30.84
CA GLY A 171 -5.79 9.70 31.93
C GLY A 171 -5.93 8.19 31.71
N ARG A 172 -6.27 7.73 30.50
CA ARG A 172 -6.43 6.30 30.16
C ARG A 172 -5.81 5.97 28.81
N TRP A 173 -5.26 4.76 28.71
CA TRP A 173 -4.84 4.19 27.43
C TRP A 173 -6.06 3.74 26.63
N GLN A 174 -6.14 4.17 25.38
CA GLN A 174 -7.24 3.88 24.47
C GLN A 174 -6.68 3.44 23.12
N PRO A 175 -7.39 2.59 22.35
CA PRO A 175 -6.97 2.21 21.01
C PRO A 175 -6.91 3.40 20.05
N LEU A 176 -5.87 3.45 19.22
CA LEU A 176 -5.83 4.35 18.06
C LEU A 176 -6.64 3.71 16.94
N VAL A 177 -7.88 4.15 16.72
CA VAL A 177 -8.80 3.56 15.72
C VAL A 177 -8.68 4.24 14.36
N ASN A 178 -8.70 3.46 13.27
CA ASN A 178 -8.66 3.95 11.88
C ASN A 178 -7.46 4.89 11.61
N LYS A 179 -6.33 4.60 12.25
CA LYS A 179 -5.07 5.30 12.06
C LYS A 179 -4.13 4.46 11.19
N THR A 180 -3.35 5.13 10.36
CA THR A 180 -2.40 4.45 9.46
C THR A 180 -1.13 4.10 10.22
N ILE A 181 -0.74 2.83 10.15
CA ILE A 181 0.54 2.30 10.59
C ILE A 181 1.39 2.03 9.35
N ARG A 182 2.57 2.63 9.28
CA ARG A 182 3.59 2.32 8.27
C ARG A 182 4.41 1.14 8.75
N TRP A 183 4.38 0.06 7.99
CA TRP A 183 5.24 -1.10 8.16
C TRP A 183 6.44 -0.99 7.25
N THR A 184 7.64 -1.24 7.76
CA THR A 184 8.86 -1.26 6.94
C THR A 184 9.70 -2.47 7.30
N PHE A 185 10.16 -3.18 6.28
CA PHE A 185 10.90 -4.42 6.43
C PHE A 185 12.34 -4.23 5.96
N PHE A 186 13.28 -4.70 6.78
CA PHE A 186 14.71 -4.65 6.48
C PHE A 186 15.33 -6.02 6.67
N GLY A 187 15.97 -6.56 5.63
CA GLY A 187 16.65 -7.85 5.66
C GLY A 187 18.16 -7.69 5.76
N LYS A 188 18.81 -8.64 6.41
CA LYS A 188 20.27 -8.79 6.43
C LYS A 188 20.64 -10.27 6.49
N GLY A 189 21.29 -10.76 5.44
CA GLY A 189 21.91 -12.09 5.44
C GLY A 189 23.15 -12.13 6.35
N GLU A 190 23.55 -13.34 6.78
CA GLU A 190 24.73 -13.53 7.65
C GLU A 190 26.02 -12.93 7.06
N GLU A 191 26.18 -13.00 5.73
CA GLU A 191 27.37 -12.52 5.01
C GLU A 191 27.30 -11.04 4.60
N GLU A 192 26.16 -10.38 4.81
CA GLU A 192 25.95 -9.00 4.36
C GLU A 192 26.44 -7.96 5.37
N SER A 193 26.98 -6.85 4.87
CA SER A 193 27.55 -5.78 5.72
C SER A 193 26.49 -4.90 6.41
N GLY A 194 25.24 -4.89 5.93
CA GLY A 194 24.20 -4.00 6.43
C GLY A 194 22.80 -4.43 6.02
N TYR A 195 21.80 -3.80 6.62
CA TYR A 195 20.39 -4.05 6.33
C TYR A 195 19.98 -3.39 5.00
N LYS A 196 19.20 -4.11 4.19
CA LYS A 196 18.57 -3.63 2.96
C LYS A 196 17.07 -3.52 3.16
N LYS A 197 16.43 -2.48 2.62
CA LYS A 197 14.97 -2.34 2.64
C LYS A 197 14.38 -3.42 1.71
N LEU A 198 13.52 -4.27 2.27
CA LEU A 198 12.79 -5.30 1.52
C LEU A 198 11.45 -4.77 1.00
N GLY A 199 10.80 -3.90 1.78
CA GLY A 199 9.51 -3.34 1.38
C GLY A 199 8.91 -2.40 2.42
N GLU A 200 7.78 -1.81 2.06
CA GLU A 200 6.94 -0.97 2.92
C GLU A 200 5.47 -1.27 2.64
N LYS A 201 4.67 -1.33 3.70
CA LYS A 201 3.20 -1.47 3.63
C LYS A 201 2.55 -0.41 4.51
N ARG A 202 1.32 -0.03 4.19
CA ARG A 202 0.55 0.96 4.96
C ARG A 202 -0.81 0.40 5.28
N GLU A 203 -1.04 0.16 6.55
CA GLU A 203 -2.20 -0.57 7.03
C GLU A 203 -2.95 0.28 8.04
N LYS A 204 -4.27 0.13 8.09
CA LYS A 204 -5.10 0.85 9.06
C LYS A 204 -5.32 0.02 10.31
N THR A 205 -5.42 0.69 11.45
CA THR A 205 -5.87 0.06 12.69
C THR A 205 -7.37 -0.15 12.73
N ASP A 206 -7.78 -1.27 13.30
CA ASP A 206 -9.19 -1.61 13.57
C ASP A 206 -9.74 -0.89 14.83
N GLN A 207 -10.92 -1.32 15.29
CA GLN A 207 -11.57 -0.79 16.51
C GLN A 207 -10.81 -1.10 17.81
N LEU A 208 -9.90 -2.08 17.79
CA LEU A 208 -9.05 -2.47 18.90
C LEU A 208 -7.65 -1.84 18.81
N GLY A 209 -7.41 -1.00 17.80
CA GLY A 209 -6.14 -0.34 17.55
C GLY A 209 -5.10 -1.28 16.95
N ILE A 210 -5.55 -2.38 16.33
CA ILE A 210 -4.69 -3.41 15.75
C ILE A 210 -4.60 -3.18 14.24
N SER A 211 -3.37 -3.08 13.75
CA SER A 211 -3.04 -3.16 12.33
C SER A 211 -2.38 -4.50 12.06
N GLU A 212 -2.88 -5.24 11.07
CA GLU A 212 -2.34 -6.54 10.66
C GLU A 212 -1.65 -6.42 9.30
N THR A 213 -0.55 -7.15 9.11
CA THR A 213 0.13 -7.23 7.82
C THR A 213 0.79 -8.60 7.65
N LEU A 214 0.89 -9.05 6.41
CA LEU A 214 1.60 -10.26 6.03
C LEU A 214 3.04 -9.95 5.62
N PHE A 215 3.96 -10.82 6.01
CA PHE A 215 5.33 -10.82 5.52
C PHE A 215 5.66 -12.17 4.89
N PHE A 216 6.20 -12.11 3.68
CA PHE A 216 6.63 -13.24 2.85
C PHE A 216 8.02 -12.91 2.27
N LEU A 217 8.86 -13.93 2.15
CA LEU A 217 10.16 -13.87 1.50
C LEU A 217 10.54 -15.31 1.12
N SER A 218 10.47 -15.62 -0.18
CA SER A 218 10.73 -16.93 -0.80
C SER A 218 12.19 -17.37 -0.67
N ASP A 219 13.12 -16.60 -1.26
CA ASP A 219 14.49 -17.07 -1.44
C ASP A 219 15.51 -16.36 -0.54
N VAL A 220 16.22 -17.14 0.29
CA VAL A 220 17.41 -16.65 1.00
C VAL A 220 18.56 -17.67 0.94
N SER A 221 19.74 -17.21 0.52
CA SER A 221 20.93 -18.06 0.40
C SER A 221 21.62 -18.39 1.74
N SER A 222 21.27 -17.68 2.81
CA SER A 222 21.78 -17.88 4.17
C SER A 222 20.75 -17.43 5.20
N ASN A 223 20.97 -17.77 6.48
CA ASN A 223 20.08 -17.28 7.53
C ASN A 223 20.00 -15.75 7.47
N THR A 224 18.77 -15.25 7.42
CA THR A 224 18.50 -13.83 7.24
C THR A 224 17.74 -13.30 8.44
N THR A 225 18.23 -12.20 9.02
CA THR A 225 17.49 -11.48 10.05
C THR A 225 16.66 -10.40 9.38
N VAL A 226 15.34 -10.42 9.61
CA VAL A 226 14.42 -9.38 9.18
C VAL A 226 13.99 -8.54 10.37
N ILE A 227 14.11 -7.22 10.22
CA ILE A 227 13.55 -6.23 11.14
C ILE A 227 12.25 -5.72 10.51
N ALA A 228 11.13 -6.01 11.17
CA ALA A 228 9.83 -5.42 10.87
C ALA A 228 9.60 -4.24 11.83
N THR A 229 9.49 -3.03 11.28
CA THR A 229 9.21 -1.81 12.05
C THR A 229 7.79 -1.34 11.76
N ALA A 230 7.01 -1.13 12.81
CA ALA A 230 5.70 -0.49 12.73
C ALA A 230 5.81 0.92 13.30
N GLN A 231 5.35 1.91 12.54
CA GLN A 231 5.43 3.32 12.91
C GLN A 231 4.07 3.99 12.75
N PHE A 232 3.67 4.74 13.77
CA PHE A 232 2.61 5.71 13.71
C PHE A 232 3.26 7.10 13.68
N ASP A 233 3.02 7.84 12.60
CA ASP A 233 3.57 9.19 12.45
C ASP A 233 2.81 10.19 13.31
N MET A 234 3.49 11.29 13.65
CA MET A 234 2.86 12.42 14.34
C MET A 234 1.68 12.94 13.52
N ASN A 235 0.58 13.24 14.20
CA ASN A 235 -0.63 13.74 13.58
C ASN A 235 -1.12 14.95 14.37
N LEU A 236 -1.13 16.11 13.71
CA LEU A 236 -1.59 17.38 14.26
C LEU A 236 -2.83 17.93 13.53
N SER A 237 -3.44 17.15 12.62
CA SER A 237 -4.46 17.68 11.69
C SER A 237 -5.86 17.14 11.96
N ASP A 238 -6.04 16.38 13.04
CA ASP A 238 -7.31 15.79 13.45
C ASP A 238 -7.79 16.46 14.74
N ASP A 239 -9.05 16.22 15.15
CA ASP A 239 -9.61 16.75 16.41
C ASP A 239 -8.79 16.40 17.68
N ILE A 240 -7.86 15.44 17.58
CA ILE A 240 -6.98 15.03 18.67
C ILE A 240 -5.58 14.84 18.09
N ASP A 241 -4.63 15.55 18.68
CA ASP A 241 -3.23 15.47 18.29
C ASP A 241 -2.50 14.32 18.97
N TYR A 242 -1.64 13.65 18.21
CA TYR A 242 -0.90 12.48 18.68
C TYR A 242 0.59 12.58 18.38
N MET A 243 1.39 12.18 19.37
CA MET A 243 2.82 12.00 19.20
C MET A 243 3.10 10.82 18.28
N GLU A 244 4.22 10.87 17.57
CA GLU A 244 4.74 9.71 16.85
C GLU A 244 5.17 8.59 17.82
N CYS A 245 5.03 7.34 17.40
CA CYS A 245 5.63 6.20 18.08
C CYS A 245 6.05 5.11 17.08
N SER A 246 7.01 4.28 17.48
CA SER A 246 7.46 3.14 16.67
C SER A 246 7.88 1.96 17.54
N SER A 247 7.83 0.78 16.95
CA SER A 247 8.34 -0.46 17.56
C SER A 247 8.94 -1.33 16.47
N SER A 248 9.84 -2.23 16.86
CA SER A 248 10.51 -3.15 15.94
C SER A 248 10.42 -4.57 16.46
N PHE A 249 10.25 -5.51 15.54
CA PHE A 249 10.25 -6.95 15.76
C PHE A 249 11.32 -7.61 14.90
N TYR A 250 11.97 -8.63 15.45
CA TYR A 250 13.02 -9.37 14.77
C TYR A 250 12.51 -10.76 14.44
N LEU A 251 12.58 -11.10 13.15
CA LEU A 251 12.24 -12.39 12.58
C LEU A 251 13.53 -13.04 12.04
N THR A 252 13.71 -14.32 12.30
CA THR A 252 14.77 -15.11 11.68
C THR A 252 14.19 -15.94 10.54
N ILE A 253 14.77 -15.83 9.36
CA ILE A 253 14.42 -16.63 8.19
C ILE A 253 15.59 -17.55 7.92
N VAL A 254 15.32 -18.83 7.71
CA VAL A 254 16.33 -19.81 7.31
C VAL A 254 16.10 -20.22 5.86
N PRO A 255 17.16 -20.51 5.09
CA PRO A 255 17.02 -21.02 3.74
C PRO A 255 16.13 -22.25 3.71
N GLU A 256 15.30 -22.32 2.69
CA GLU A 256 14.58 -23.53 2.34
C GLU A 256 15.56 -24.64 1.93
N LYS A 257 15.13 -25.89 2.06
CA LYS A 257 15.89 -27.07 1.63
C LYS A 257 14.96 -28.07 0.98
N PRO A 258 15.47 -28.89 0.05
CA PRO A 258 14.65 -29.91 -0.60
C PRO A 258 13.93 -30.80 0.41
N GLY A 259 12.60 -30.81 0.30
CA GLY A 259 11.69 -31.60 1.14
C GLY A 259 11.24 -30.94 2.45
N ASP A 260 11.54 -29.65 2.67
CA ASP A 260 10.90 -28.83 3.70
C ASP A 260 9.42 -28.61 3.34
N PHE A 261 9.11 -28.29 2.09
CA PHE A 261 7.75 -28.21 1.55
C PHE A 261 7.42 -29.42 0.65
N PRO A 262 6.20 -30.01 0.77
CA PRO A 262 5.75 -31.04 -0.15
C PRO A 262 5.25 -30.40 -1.45
N ILE A 263 5.71 -30.94 -2.58
CA ILE A 263 5.34 -30.50 -3.93
C ILE A 263 4.00 -31.12 -4.34
N VAL A 264 3.09 -30.30 -4.83
CA VAL A 264 1.80 -30.70 -5.39
C VAL A 264 1.84 -30.60 -6.90
N LEU A 265 1.47 -31.69 -7.58
CA LEU A 265 1.38 -31.75 -9.04
C LEU A 265 -0.08 -31.59 -9.48
N VAL A 266 -0.41 -30.53 -10.22
CA VAL A 266 -1.78 -30.20 -10.64
C VAL A 266 -1.90 -30.30 -12.16
N HIS A 267 -2.73 -31.23 -12.63
CA HIS A 267 -2.89 -31.50 -14.07
C HIS A 267 -3.89 -30.57 -14.77
N GLY A 268 -3.73 -30.47 -16.09
CA GLY A 268 -4.61 -29.74 -17.00
C GLY A 268 -5.93 -30.42 -17.32
N TRP A 269 -6.65 -29.80 -18.26
CA TRP A 269 -7.88 -30.36 -18.84
C TRP A 269 -7.66 -31.80 -19.29
N SER A 270 -8.60 -32.69 -18.95
CA SER A 270 -8.55 -34.11 -19.34
C SER A 270 -7.35 -34.92 -18.81
N GLY A 271 -6.50 -34.36 -17.95
CA GLY A 271 -5.37 -35.07 -17.37
C GLY A 271 -5.80 -36.36 -16.66
N SER A 272 -6.94 -36.33 -15.96
CA SER A 272 -7.50 -37.44 -15.18
C SER A 272 -8.15 -38.57 -15.99
N ILE A 273 -8.26 -38.48 -17.33
CA ILE A 273 -9.04 -39.45 -18.15
C ILE A 273 -8.47 -40.86 -18.07
N THR A 274 -7.14 -41.03 -17.93
CA THR A 274 -6.54 -42.34 -17.66
C THR A 274 -5.30 -42.23 -16.78
N ASP A 275 -5.09 -43.22 -15.90
CA ASP A 275 -3.85 -43.37 -15.12
C ASP A 275 -2.60 -43.41 -16.02
N TRP A 276 -2.72 -43.94 -17.25
CA TRP A 276 -1.59 -44.01 -18.18
C TRP A 276 -1.14 -42.63 -18.66
N LEU A 277 -2.08 -41.76 -19.06
CA LEU A 277 -1.76 -40.38 -19.48
C LEU A 277 -1.12 -39.58 -18.34
N LEU A 278 -1.67 -39.68 -17.12
CA LEU A 278 -1.10 -39.01 -15.94
C LEU A 278 0.32 -39.49 -15.64
N ASN A 279 0.55 -40.81 -15.68
CA ASN A 279 1.88 -41.37 -15.50
C ASN A 279 2.85 -40.83 -16.55
N VAL A 280 2.47 -40.79 -17.83
CA VAL A 280 3.36 -40.29 -18.89
C VAL A 280 3.70 -38.80 -18.67
N THR A 281 2.74 -37.98 -18.27
CA THR A 281 2.94 -36.54 -18.06
C THR A 281 3.85 -36.22 -16.86
N TRP A 282 3.75 -36.97 -15.76
CA TRP A 282 4.39 -36.57 -14.49
C TRP A 282 5.56 -37.44 -14.07
N TRP A 283 5.76 -38.61 -14.70
CA TRP A 283 6.75 -39.58 -14.26
C TRP A 283 8.17 -39.01 -14.22
N ASN A 284 8.63 -38.40 -15.31
CA ASN A 284 10.03 -37.96 -15.41
C ASN A 284 10.36 -36.84 -14.43
N ILE A 285 9.53 -35.80 -14.35
CA ILE A 285 9.74 -34.71 -13.38
C ILE A 285 9.71 -35.24 -11.96
N THR A 286 8.78 -36.15 -11.62
CA THR A 286 8.74 -36.70 -10.28
C THR A 286 10.00 -37.50 -9.93
N GLN A 287 10.49 -38.35 -10.84
CA GLN A 287 11.75 -39.06 -10.61
C GLN A 287 12.91 -38.07 -10.38
N LYS A 288 12.92 -36.96 -11.11
CA LYS A 288 13.94 -35.91 -10.97
C LYS A 288 13.84 -35.21 -9.61
N LEU A 289 12.65 -34.81 -9.19
CA LEU A 289 12.38 -34.20 -7.88
C LEU A 289 12.86 -35.12 -6.73
N LEU A 290 12.47 -36.39 -6.77
CA LEU A 290 12.86 -37.38 -5.75
C LEU A 290 14.39 -37.59 -5.71
N GLN A 291 15.05 -37.60 -6.88
CA GLN A 291 16.51 -37.71 -6.94
C GLN A 291 17.23 -36.51 -6.32
N HIS A 292 16.59 -35.34 -6.29
CA HIS A 292 17.13 -34.11 -5.70
C HIS A 292 16.69 -33.89 -4.25
N GLY A 293 15.94 -34.84 -3.66
CA GLY A 293 15.58 -34.84 -2.24
C GLY A 293 14.24 -34.19 -1.91
N TYR A 294 13.50 -33.71 -2.91
CA TYR A 294 12.14 -33.18 -2.73
C TYR A 294 11.14 -34.29 -2.40
N LYS A 295 10.01 -33.90 -1.82
CA LYS A 295 8.88 -34.79 -1.53
C LYS A 295 7.69 -34.36 -2.37
N VAL A 296 7.12 -35.29 -3.14
CA VAL A 296 5.85 -35.06 -3.82
C VAL A 296 4.70 -35.55 -2.92
N LEU A 297 3.60 -34.80 -2.85
CA LEU A 297 2.45 -35.12 -2.01
C LEU A 297 1.63 -36.29 -2.58
N ASP A 298 1.41 -37.34 -1.78
CA ASP A 298 0.56 -38.49 -2.17
C ASP A 298 -0.93 -38.22 -1.81
N PHE A 299 -1.88 -38.53 -2.70
CA PHE A 299 -3.32 -38.28 -2.50
C PHE A 299 -4.14 -39.52 -2.05
N ASP A 300 -3.54 -40.72 -2.05
CA ASP A 300 -4.10 -42.06 -1.81
C ASP A 300 -3.01 -42.95 -1.18
N LEU A 301 -2.99 -43.00 0.15
CA LEU A 301 -2.00 -43.78 0.90
C LEU A 301 -2.00 -45.28 0.59
N SER A 302 -3.01 -45.83 -0.10
CA SER A 302 -3.08 -47.24 -0.48
C SER A 302 -2.24 -47.59 -1.72
N LYS A 303 -1.82 -46.58 -2.49
CA LYS A 303 -0.90 -46.69 -3.62
C LYS A 303 0.36 -45.84 -3.35
N PRO A 304 1.19 -46.21 -2.35
CA PRO A 304 2.32 -45.37 -1.96
C PRO A 304 3.24 -45.08 -3.16
N GLY A 305 3.57 -43.80 -3.35
CA GLY A 305 4.29 -43.28 -4.51
C GLY A 305 3.43 -42.41 -5.43
N ILE A 306 4.11 -41.47 -6.10
CA ILE A 306 3.65 -40.46 -7.07
C ILE A 306 2.15 -40.44 -7.33
N GLN A 307 1.48 -39.41 -6.82
CA GLN A 307 0.07 -39.23 -7.10
C GLN A 307 -0.26 -37.83 -7.53
N TRP A 308 -1.04 -37.80 -8.58
CA TRP A 308 -1.63 -36.62 -9.17
C TRP A 308 -3.07 -36.54 -8.67
N LEU A 309 -3.47 -35.32 -8.35
CA LEU A 309 -4.83 -35.00 -8.02
C LEU A 309 -5.74 -35.34 -9.19
N THR A 310 -6.54 -36.42 -9.13
CA THR A 310 -7.61 -36.65 -10.11
C THR A 310 -8.82 -35.83 -9.73
N TYR A 311 -9.21 -34.89 -10.59
CA TYR A 311 -10.53 -34.28 -10.57
C TYR A 311 -11.20 -34.58 -11.91
N GLU A 312 -12.39 -35.16 -11.86
CA GLU A 312 -13.27 -35.20 -13.02
C GLU A 312 -14.12 -33.95 -12.93
N PRO A 313 -13.94 -32.97 -13.81
CA PRO A 313 -15.03 -32.05 -14.04
C PRO A 313 -16.15 -32.91 -14.63
N ASN A 314 -17.22 -33.09 -13.85
CA ASN A 314 -18.46 -33.64 -14.41
C ASN A 314 -18.79 -32.85 -15.69
N LEU A 315 -19.52 -33.45 -16.63
CA LEU A 315 -20.11 -32.73 -17.78
C LEU A 315 -21.15 -31.68 -17.35
N GLU A 316 -21.27 -31.41 -16.05
CA GLU A 316 -21.99 -30.31 -15.44
C GLU A 316 -21.19 -29.01 -15.62
N GLU A 317 -21.88 -27.87 -15.60
CA GLU A 317 -21.30 -26.55 -15.87
C GLU A 317 -20.46 -26.05 -14.69
N HIS A 318 -19.33 -26.71 -14.43
CA HIS A 318 -18.38 -26.31 -13.41
C HIS A 318 -17.31 -25.38 -14.01
N HIS A 319 -17.18 -24.21 -13.40
CA HIS A 319 -16.17 -23.21 -13.70
C HIS A 319 -14.89 -23.46 -12.89
N ILE A 320 -13.77 -22.89 -13.33
CA ILE A 320 -12.45 -23.05 -12.67
C ILE A 320 -12.47 -22.72 -11.16
N PRO A 321 -13.18 -21.69 -10.66
CA PRO A 321 -13.29 -21.42 -9.22
C PRO A 321 -13.80 -22.61 -8.42
N TRP A 322 -14.90 -23.24 -8.86
CA TRP A 322 -15.47 -24.42 -8.20
C TRP A 322 -14.49 -25.59 -8.16
N ILE A 323 -13.77 -25.80 -9.27
CA ILE A 323 -12.72 -26.84 -9.37
C ILE A 323 -11.60 -26.56 -8.38
N ALA A 324 -11.19 -25.30 -8.21
CA ALA A 324 -10.19 -24.89 -7.24
C ALA A 324 -10.63 -25.19 -5.80
N GLY A 325 -11.90 -25.02 -5.44
CA GLY A 325 -12.44 -25.45 -4.14
C GLY A 325 -12.26 -26.97 -3.90
N GLU A 326 -12.61 -27.79 -4.89
CA GLU A 326 -12.44 -29.24 -4.79
C GLU A 326 -10.98 -29.70 -4.75
N VAL A 327 -10.12 -29.08 -5.57
CA VAL A 327 -8.67 -29.32 -5.57
C VAL A 327 -8.06 -28.96 -4.22
N SER A 328 -8.37 -27.77 -3.73
CA SER A 328 -7.95 -27.24 -2.44
C SER A 328 -8.31 -28.18 -1.29
N ARG A 329 -9.57 -28.65 -1.24
CA ARG A 329 -10.04 -29.61 -0.24
C ARG A 329 -9.22 -30.90 -0.27
N LYS A 330 -8.95 -31.45 -1.46
CA LYS A 330 -8.16 -32.67 -1.63
C LYS A 330 -6.70 -32.50 -1.22
N ILE A 331 -6.08 -31.35 -1.51
CA ILE A 331 -4.71 -31.04 -1.07
C ILE A 331 -4.67 -31.01 0.46
N ARG A 332 -5.60 -30.30 1.11
CA ARG A 332 -5.69 -30.25 2.57
C ARG A 332 -5.84 -31.63 3.20
N ASP A 333 -6.72 -32.46 2.65
CA ASP A 333 -6.93 -33.83 3.13
C ASP A 333 -5.66 -34.69 2.94
N ALA A 334 -5.00 -34.57 1.79
CA ALA A 334 -3.74 -35.26 1.49
C ALA A 334 -2.59 -34.83 2.42
N LEU A 335 -2.47 -33.55 2.75
CA LEU A 335 -1.49 -33.07 3.73
C LEU A 335 -1.64 -33.80 5.07
N VAL A 336 -2.86 -33.86 5.61
CA VAL A 336 -3.16 -34.56 6.87
C VAL A 336 -2.86 -36.06 6.76
N LEU A 337 -3.24 -36.69 5.65
CA LEU A 337 -2.97 -38.11 5.38
C LEU A 337 -1.47 -38.42 5.38
N ASN A 338 -0.64 -37.50 4.88
CA ASN A 338 0.82 -37.62 4.86
C ASN A 338 1.49 -37.15 6.17
N GLY A 339 0.72 -36.79 7.19
CA GLY A 339 1.22 -36.38 8.51
C GLY A 339 1.67 -34.93 8.61
N TYR A 340 1.35 -34.10 7.60
CA TYR A 340 1.54 -32.66 7.65
C TYR A 340 0.36 -31.97 8.37
N PRO A 341 0.57 -30.78 8.94
CA PRO A 341 -0.55 -29.95 9.37
C PRO A 341 -1.38 -29.48 8.15
N PRO A 342 -2.69 -29.23 8.29
CA PRO A 342 -3.54 -28.82 7.18
C PRO A 342 -3.17 -27.44 6.60
N ASN A 343 -2.41 -26.64 7.35
CA ASN A 343 -1.89 -25.33 6.95
C ASN A 343 -0.40 -25.36 6.56
N GLN A 344 0.13 -26.53 6.19
CA GLN A 344 1.50 -26.69 5.68
C GLN A 344 1.72 -25.83 4.42
N THR A 345 2.89 -25.18 4.34
CA THR A 345 3.38 -24.54 3.11
C THR A 345 3.76 -25.59 2.08
N ILE A 346 3.39 -25.38 0.82
CA ILE A 346 3.55 -26.30 -0.31
C ILE A 346 4.08 -25.55 -1.54
N ASP A 347 4.71 -26.29 -2.43
CA ASP A 347 5.08 -25.81 -3.77
C ASP A 347 4.13 -26.46 -4.77
N ILE A 348 3.79 -25.75 -5.84
CA ILE A 348 2.87 -26.24 -6.85
C ILE A 348 3.52 -26.22 -8.22
N ILE A 349 3.57 -27.39 -8.86
CA ILE A 349 3.88 -27.52 -10.28
C ILE A 349 2.59 -27.81 -11.02
N ALA A 350 2.15 -26.87 -11.83
CA ALA A 350 0.89 -26.94 -12.51
C ALA A 350 1.04 -26.90 -14.04
N HIS A 351 0.23 -27.71 -14.72
CA HIS A 351 0.24 -27.79 -16.18
C HIS A 351 -1.11 -27.36 -16.76
N SER A 352 -1.07 -26.56 -17.84
CA SER A 352 -2.27 -26.17 -18.60
C SER A 352 -3.34 -25.57 -17.69
N MET A 353 -4.61 -25.99 -17.81
CA MET A 353 -5.72 -25.56 -16.93
C MET A 353 -5.42 -25.69 -15.43
N GLY A 354 -4.60 -26.66 -15.03
CA GLY A 354 -4.21 -26.85 -13.63
C GLY A 354 -3.48 -25.63 -13.05
N GLY A 355 -2.80 -24.87 -13.90
CA GLY A 355 -2.18 -23.61 -13.50
C GLY A 355 -3.21 -22.54 -13.15
N LEU A 356 -4.32 -22.43 -13.88
CA LEU A 356 -5.40 -21.50 -13.55
C LEU A 356 -6.11 -21.88 -12.25
N VAL A 357 -6.34 -23.18 -12.04
CA VAL A 357 -6.87 -23.71 -10.78
C VAL A 357 -5.97 -23.33 -9.60
N SER A 358 -4.65 -23.52 -9.76
CA SER A 358 -3.67 -23.24 -8.72
C SER A 358 -3.49 -21.75 -8.46
N ARG A 359 -3.49 -20.97 -9.53
CA ARG A 359 -3.48 -19.50 -9.49
C ARG A 359 -4.70 -18.96 -8.76
N PHE A 360 -5.89 -19.53 -9.01
CA PHE A 360 -7.10 -19.16 -8.27
C PHE A 360 -6.96 -19.42 -6.77
N MET A 361 -6.39 -20.58 -6.36
CA MET A 361 -6.12 -20.83 -4.93
C MET A 361 -5.14 -19.82 -4.32
N ALA A 362 -4.11 -19.41 -5.06
CA ALA A 362 -3.13 -18.43 -4.61
C ALA A 362 -3.76 -17.04 -4.39
N GLU A 363 -4.56 -16.57 -5.35
CA GLU A 363 -5.07 -15.19 -5.38
C GLU A 363 -6.43 -15.02 -4.70
N HIS A 364 -7.24 -16.08 -4.67
CA HIS A 364 -8.62 -16.10 -4.19
C HIS A 364 -8.86 -17.20 -3.15
N GLY A 365 -7.82 -17.53 -2.39
CA GLY A 365 -7.94 -18.40 -1.22
C GLY A 365 -8.89 -17.83 -0.18
N GLY A 366 -9.78 -18.66 0.35
CA GLY A 366 -10.82 -18.27 1.31
C GLY A 366 -12.15 -17.86 0.66
N GLU A 367 -12.25 -17.87 -0.67
CA GLU A 367 -13.49 -17.60 -1.37
C GLU A 367 -14.50 -18.76 -1.29
N ASP A 368 -15.75 -18.38 -1.52
CA ASP A 368 -16.94 -19.21 -1.57
C ASP A 368 -17.44 -19.24 -3.03
N VAL A 369 -17.47 -20.43 -3.65
CA VAL A 369 -17.47 -20.61 -5.11
C VAL A 369 -18.52 -21.62 -5.58
N ASP A 370 -19.57 -21.83 -4.79
CA ASP A 370 -20.69 -22.71 -5.11
C ASP A 370 -21.38 -22.39 -6.45
N PHE A 371 -21.43 -21.10 -6.81
CA PHE A 371 -22.27 -20.60 -7.89
C PHE A 371 -21.52 -19.67 -8.84
N TRP A 372 -22.01 -19.64 -10.09
CA TRP A 372 -21.52 -18.75 -11.14
C TRP A 372 -22.58 -17.72 -11.55
N ASN A 373 -22.14 -16.48 -11.75
CA ASN A 373 -22.98 -15.34 -12.12
C ASN A 373 -22.85 -15.05 -13.61
N GLU A 374 -23.74 -15.65 -14.39
CA GLU A 374 -23.83 -15.44 -15.84
C GLU A 374 -24.03 -13.99 -16.28
N SER A 375 -24.51 -13.11 -15.38
CA SER A 375 -24.75 -11.69 -15.69
C SER A 375 -23.60 -10.77 -15.30
N TRP A 376 -22.55 -11.29 -14.67
CA TRP A 376 -21.36 -10.49 -14.35
C TRP A 376 -20.60 -10.15 -15.63
N GLU A 377 -20.07 -8.93 -15.75
CA GLU A 377 -19.27 -8.48 -16.88
C GLU A 377 -18.03 -7.73 -16.36
N PRO A 378 -16.90 -7.72 -17.09
CA PRO A 378 -15.70 -6.99 -16.69
C PRO A 378 -16.00 -5.53 -16.32
N GLY A 379 -15.56 -5.12 -15.14
CA GLY A 379 -15.81 -3.78 -14.58
C GLY A 379 -17.04 -3.68 -13.67
N ASN A 380 -17.85 -4.73 -13.54
CA ASN A 380 -18.85 -4.81 -12.48
C ASN A 380 -18.18 -4.96 -11.10
N GLU A 381 -18.86 -4.52 -10.04
CA GLU A 381 -18.41 -4.79 -8.67
C GLU A 381 -18.48 -6.30 -8.36
N GLY A 382 -17.53 -6.79 -7.57
CA GLY A 382 -17.42 -8.20 -7.19
C GLY A 382 -16.89 -9.09 -8.31
N TYR A 383 -17.17 -10.38 -8.22
CA TYR A 383 -16.61 -11.42 -9.09
C TYR A 383 -17.72 -12.24 -9.78
N PRO A 384 -17.39 -12.99 -10.86
CA PRO A 384 -18.36 -13.88 -11.49
C PRO A 384 -18.64 -15.15 -10.67
N TRP A 385 -17.88 -15.43 -9.60
CA TRP A 385 -18.18 -16.50 -8.64
C TRP A 385 -18.75 -15.93 -7.32
N TYR A 386 -19.54 -16.73 -6.62
CA TYR A 386 -20.09 -16.45 -5.30
C TYR A 386 -20.59 -17.78 -4.67
N GLY A 387 -20.98 -17.77 -3.40
CA GLY A 387 -21.66 -18.94 -2.86
C GLY A 387 -22.60 -18.70 -1.69
N ASP A 388 -22.78 -19.74 -0.87
CA ASP A 388 -23.83 -19.86 0.14
C ASP A 388 -23.50 -19.27 1.53
N GLY A 389 -22.27 -18.82 1.72
CA GLY A 389 -21.72 -18.24 2.95
C GLY A 389 -20.66 -19.10 3.64
N ASP A 390 -20.40 -20.32 3.16
CA ASP A 390 -19.34 -21.20 3.66
C ASP A 390 -18.11 -21.20 2.72
N VAL A 391 -16.90 -21.23 3.29
CA VAL A 391 -15.67 -21.17 2.49
C VAL A 391 -15.38 -22.52 1.83
N ASP A 392 -15.09 -22.48 0.52
CA ASP A 392 -14.72 -23.66 -0.29
C ASP A 392 -13.21 -23.76 -0.54
N VAL A 393 -12.54 -22.63 -0.76
CA VAL A 393 -11.13 -22.60 -1.18
C VAL A 393 -10.22 -22.51 0.04
N PHE A 394 -9.92 -23.65 0.64
CA PHE A 394 -9.12 -23.74 1.88
C PHE A 394 -7.61 -23.46 1.77
N ILE A 395 -6.95 -23.85 0.68
CA ILE A 395 -5.56 -23.51 0.37
C ILE A 395 -5.54 -22.07 -0.14
N THR A 396 -4.67 -21.25 0.43
CA THR A 396 -4.55 -19.83 0.13
C THR A 396 -3.12 -19.50 -0.27
N GLY A 397 -2.87 -18.32 -0.83
CA GLY A 397 -1.51 -17.83 -1.11
C GLY A 397 -0.59 -17.83 0.10
N GLU A 398 -1.10 -17.78 1.34
CA GLU A 398 -0.25 -17.90 2.54
C GLU A 398 0.41 -19.28 2.72
N GLN A 399 -0.11 -20.29 2.02
CA GLN A 399 0.36 -21.67 2.04
C GLN A 399 1.12 -22.08 0.79
N ILE A 400 1.18 -21.24 -0.24
CA ILE A 400 1.86 -21.56 -1.49
C ILE A 400 3.14 -20.75 -1.50
N ASP A 401 4.29 -21.41 -1.62
CA ASP A 401 5.56 -20.73 -1.81
C ASP A 401 5.77 -20.46 -3.30
N ASP A 402 6.03 -21.52 -4.05
CA ASP A 402 6.23 -21.48 -5.49
C ASP A 402 5.02 -21.98 -6.28
N LEU A 403 4.73 -21.32 -7.39
CA LEU A 403 3.73 -21.73 -8.37
C LEU A 403 4.31 -21.69 -9.79
N PHE A 404 4.59 -22.88 -10.33
CA PHE A 404 5.02 -23.07 -11.72
C PHE A 404 3.80 -23.18 -12.65
N LEU A 405 3.72 -22.27 -13.62
CA LEU A 405 2.65 -22.17 -14.62
C LEU A 405 3.17 -22.65 -15.98
N ILE A 406 3.02 -23.94 -16.27
CA ILE A 406 3.61 -24.58 -17.46
C ILE A 406 2.53 -24.77 -18.53
N GLY A 407 2.68 -24.07 -19.65
CA GLY A 407 1.67 -24.04 -20.72
C GLY A 407 0.30 -23.56 -20.23
N THR A 408 0.25 -22.82 -19.13
CA THR A 408 -1.00 -22.35 -18.53
C THR A 408 -1.62 -21.24 -19.37
N PRO A 409 -2.92 -21.28 -19.68
CA PRO A 409 -3.54 -20.21 -20.45
C PRO A 409 -3.96 -19.02 -19.56
N CYS A 410 -3.02 -18.33 -18.90
CA CYS A 410 -3.30 -17.14 -18.07
C CYS A 410 -3.86 -15.97 -18.89
N HIS A 411 -3.42 -15.82 -20.14
CA HIS A 411 -4.00 -14.88 -21.09
C HIS A 411 -5.08 -15.52 -21.97
N GLY A 412 -5.38 -16.80 -21.71
CA GLY A 412 -6.38 -17.59 -22.41
C GLY A 412 -5.87 -18.24 -23.70
N VAL A 413 -6.81 -18.82 -24.43
CA VAL A 413 -6.62 -19.40 -25.76
C VAL A 413 -7.56 -18.74 -26.78
N PRO A 414 -7.19 -18.68 -28.07
CA PRO A 414 -8.05 -18.14 -29.11
C PRO A 414 -9.39 -18.89 -29.21
N PRO A 415 -10.52 -18.19 -29.45
CA PRO A 415 -11.81 -18.84 -29.62
C PRO A 415 -11.87 -19.64 -30.94
N GLY A 416 -12.65 -20.72 -30.95
CA GLY A 416 -13.00 -21.43 -32.19
C GLY A 416 -11.85 -22.24 -32.81
N ILE A 417 -10.93 -22.75 -31.99
CA ILE A 417 -9.90 -23.71 -32.42
C ILE A 417 -10.60 -24.88 -33.12
N ASN A 418 -10.25 -25.11 -34.39
CA ASN A 418 -10.92 -26.08 -35.23
C ASN A 418 -10.69 -27.51 -34.68
N GLU A 419 -11.77 -28.21 -34.35
CA GLU A 419 -11.75 -29.60 -33.86
C GLU A 419 -11.01 -30.56 -34.79
N SER A 420 -10.99 -30.28 -36.09
CA SER A 420 -10.24 -31.05 -37.09
C SER A 420 -8.73 -30.87 -36.93
N ILE A 421 -8.28 -29.69 -36.47
CA ILE A 421 -6.87 -29.42 -36.20
C ILE A 421 -6.45 -30.17 -34.94
N LEU A 422 -7.21 -30.09 -33.85
CA LEU A 422 -6.97 -30.84 -32.61
C LEU A 422 -6.88 -32.35 -32.85
N SER A 423 -7.77 -32.88 -33.70
CA SER A 423 -7.74 -34.29 -34.17
C SER A 423 -6.48 -34.65 -34.96
N ILE A 424 -5.96 -33.74 -35.80
CA ILE A 424 -4.73 -33.95 -36.59
C ILE A 424 -3.48 -33.94 -35.70
N ILE A 425 -3.44 -33.13 -34.64
CA ILE A 425 -2.32 -33.05 -33.69
C ILE A 425 -2.44 -34.05 -32.52
N GLY A 426 -3.50 -34.87 -32.47
CA GLY A 426 -3.68 -35.91 -31.47
C GLY A 426 -4.20 -35.42 -30.11
N TYR A 427 -4.73 -34.20 -30.04
CA TYR A 427 -5.28 -33.59 -28.82
C TYR A 427 -6.78 -33.85 -28.68
N LEU A 428 -7.25 -33.86 -27.42
CA LEU A 428 -8.63 -34.16 -27.05
C LEU A 428 -9.62 -33.06 -27.49
N TYR A 429 -10.88 -33.47 -27.70
CA TYR A 429 -12.00 -32.59 -28.02
C TYR A 429 -12.21 -31.52 -26.92
N PHE A 430 -12.32 -30.25 -27.32
CA PHE A 430 -12.72 -29.16 -26.44
C PHE A 430 -14.24 -28.95 -26.52
N PRO A 431 -15.02 -29.38 -25.53
CA PRO A 431 -16.45 -29.10 -25.50
C PRO A 431 -16.67 -27.63 -25.15
N TRP A 432 -16.78 -26.78 -26.17
CA TRP A 432 -16.95 -25.33 -26.00
C TRP A 432 -18.15 -24.92 -25.14
N TRP A 433 -19.10 -25.81 -24.89
CA TRP A 433 -20.27 -25.55 -24.06
C TRP A 433 -20.02 -25.75 -22.56
N VAL A 434 -18.83 -26.19 -22.13
CA VAL A 434 -18.55 -26.43 -20.70
C VAL A 434 -17.85 -25.22 -20.07
N GLY A 435 -18.27 -24.85 -18.85
CA GLY A 435 -17.81 -23.67 -18.11
C GLY A 435 -16.29 -23.48 -18.09
N GLN A 436 -15.53 -24.46 -17.63
CA GLN A 436 -14.05 -24.39 -17.63
C GLN A 436 -13.39 -24.15 -19.00
N VAL A 437 -14.00 -24.59 -20.12
CA VAL A 437 -13.46 -24.28 -21.45
C VAL A 437 -13.74 -22.82 -21.78
N GLN A 438 -14.92 -22.31 -21.44
CA GLN A 438 -15.26 -20.89 -21.59
C GLN A 438 -14.34 -20.00 -20.74
N ASP A 439 -13.99 -20.44 -19.53
CA ASP A 439 -13.09 -19.71 -18.64
C ASP A 439 -11.69 -19.55 -19.21
N MET A 440 -11.21 -20.47 -20.05
CA MET A 440 -9.87 -20.41 -20.66
C MET A 440 -9.81 -19.59 -21.95
N ILE A 441 -10.91 -19.09 -22.48
CA ILE A 441 -10.91 -18.32 -23.74
C ILE A 441 -10.46 -16.89 -23.48
N TYR A 442 -9.79 -16.29 -24.46
CA TYR A 442 -9.48 -14.85 -24.46
C TYR A 442 -10.65 -13.98 -23.99
N HIS A 443 -10.37 -13.08 -23.05
CA HIS A 443 -11.33 -12.13 -22.48
C HIS A 443 -12.56 -12.79 -21.83
N SER A 444 -12.42 -14.03 -21.35
CA SER A 444 -13.45 -14.66 -20.54
C SER A 444 -13.69 -13.87 -19.25
N LYS A 445 -14.89 -14.03 -18.68
CA LYS A 445 -15.24 -13.42 -17.40
C LYS A 445 -14.26 -13.81 -16.30
N PHE A 446 -13.83 -15.07 -16.31
CA PHE A 446 -12.86 -15.60 -15.37
C PHE A 446 -11.50 -14.91 -15.49
N LEU A 447 -10.90 -14.85 -16.69
CA LEU A 447 -9.57 -14.27 -16.88
C LEU A 447 -9.56 -12.76 -16.63
N GLU A 448 -10.60 -12.05 -17.05
CA GLU A 448 -10.75 -10.62 -16.76
C GLU A 448 -10.93 -10.34 -15.27
N ALA A 449 -11.57 -11.25 -14.53
CA ALA A 449 -11.70 -11.15 -13.07
C ALA A 449 -10.38 -11.46 -12.33
N MET A 450 -9.59 -12.42 -12.84
CA MET A 450 -8.26 -12.77 -12.30
C MET A 450 -7.20 -11.69 -12.59
N GLY A 451 -7.31 -10.98 -13.72
CA GLY A 451 -6.25 -10.08 -14.20
C GLY A 451 -4.94 -10.82 -14.49
N TYR A 452 -3.82 -10.07 -14.53
CA TYR A 452 -2.51 -10.58 -15.00
C TYR A 452 -1.34 -10.31 -14.04
N GLU A 453 -1.57 -9.74 -12.86
CA GLU A 453 -0.48 -9.32 -11.96
C GLU A 453 0.05 -10.46 -11.07
N GLY A 454 -0.81 -11.40 -10.69
CA GLY A 454 -0.53 -12.35 -9.61
C GLY A 454 -0.67 -11.72 -8.22
N CYS A 455 -0.20 -12.40 -7.18
CA CYS A 455 -0.08 -11.84 -5.83
C CYS A 455 1.38 -11.71 -5.35
N ASP A 456 1.59 -10.97 -4.26
CA ASP A 456 2.91 -10.65 -3.70
C ASP A 456 3.41 -11.66 -2.64
N ILE A 457 2.62 -12.69 -2.35
CA ILE A 457 2.91 -13.69 -1.30
C ILE A 457 3.18 -15.09 -1.86
N VAL A 458 3.31 -15.19 -3.19
CA VAL A 458 3.61 -16.41 -3.94
C VAL A 458 4.60 -16.03 -5.04
N ASP A 459 5.61 -16.86 -5.26
CA ASP A 459 6.52 -16.72 -6.38
C ASP A 459 6.01 -17.51 -7.59
N TYR A 460 5.90 -16.82 -8.73
CA TYR A 460 5.31 -17.36 -9.95
C TYR A 460 6.40 -17.57 -10.99
N TYR A 461 6.46 -18.76 -11.56
CA TYR A 461 7.42 -19.12 -12.60
C TYR A 461 6.68 -19.61 -13.85
N CYS A 462 6.74 -18.84 -14.92
CA CYS A 462 5.95 -19.08 -16.12
C CYS A 462 6.78 -19.81 -17.19
N VAL A 463 6.19 -20.81 -17.84
CA VAL A 463 6.87 -21.59 -18.90
C VAL A 463 5.98 -21.76 -20.11
N GLY A 464 6.43 -21.26 -21.26
CA GLY A 464 5.78 -21.37 -22.56
C GLY A 464 6.56 -22.24 -23.55
N GLY A 465 5.85 -22.88 -24.48
CA GLY A 465 6.45 -23.62 -25.60
C GLY A 465 6.15 -22.94 -26.93
N ASP A 466 7.12 -22.92 -27.85
CA ASP A 466 6.92 -22.44 -29.21
C ASP A 466 7.39 -23.49 -30.22
N ILE A 467 6.43 -24.09 -30.93
CA ILE A 467 6.69 -25.07 -31.99
C ILE A 467 6.54 -24.49 -33.40
N GLY A 468 6.41 -23.17 -33.52
CA GLY A 468 6.12 -22.47 -34.78
C GLY A 468 4.71 -22.71 -35.31
N PHE A 469 3.81 -23.28 -34.50
CA PHE A 469 2.43 -23.55 -34.90
C PHE A 469 1.57 -22.33 -34.66
N ILE A 470 0.96 -21.79 -35.72
CA ILE A 470 0.13 -20.59 -35.63
C ILE A 470 -1.28 -21.00 -35.19
N LEU A 471 -1.58 -20.77 -33.92
CA LEU A 471 -2.90 -20.91 -33.32
C LEU A 471 -3.43 -19.51 -32.98
N GLY A 472 -4.33 -18.98 -33.81
CA GLY A 472 -4.69 -17.55 -33.74
C GLY A 472 -3.60 -16.64 -34.32
N GLU A 473 -3.65 -15.35 -34.02
CA GLU A 473 -2.57 -14.42 -34.38
C GLU A 473 -1.42 -14.54 -33.38
N PRO A 474 -0.15 -14.51 -33.82
CA PRO A 474 1.00 -14.42 -32.93
C PRO A 474 0.88 -13.22 -31.97
N VAL A 475 1.21 -13.44 -30.71
CA VAL A 475 1.02 -12.49 -29.60
C VAL A 475 2.35 -12.20 -28.92
N ASP A 476 2.44 -10.99 -28.34
CA ASP A 476 3.52 -10.47 -27.51
C ASP A 476 2.83 -9.92 -26.24
N PHE A 477 2.62 -10.83 -25.28
CA PHE A 477 1.98 -10.54 -24.00
C PHE A 477 2.96 -9.96 -22.99
N ASP A 478 4.25 -10.32 -23.07
CA ASP A 478 5.28 -9.79 -22.16
C ASP A 478 5.76 -8.37 -22.51
N GLY A 479 5.52 -7.94 -23.76
CA GLY A 479 5.81 -6.61 -24.26
C GLY A 479 7.27 -6.41 -24.69
N ASP A 480 8.02 -7.49 -24.92
CA ASP A 480 9.43 -7.43 -25.34
C ASP A 480 9.62 -7.07 -26.83
N GLY A 481 8.53 -7.06 -27.61
CA GLY A 481 8.51 -6.75 -29.03
C GLY A 481 8.63 -7.96 -29.95
N VAL A 482 8.62 -9.19 -29.42
CA VAL A 482 8.74 -10.44 -30.16
C VAL A 482 7.44 -11.21 -30.09
N ASN A 483 6.69 -11.22 -31.20
CA ASN A 483 5.49 -12.06 -31.26
C ASN A 483 5.86 -13.55 -31.36
N HIS A 484 5.31 -14.36 -30.47
CA HIS A 484 5.45 -15.81 -30.47
C HIS A 484 4.19 -16.53 -30.99
N THR A 485 4.34 -17.81 -31.33
CA THR A 485 3.24 -18.62 -31.89
C THR A 485 2.49 -19.40 -30.81
N SER A 486 2.62 -20.73 -30.78
CA SER A 486 1.98 -21.59 -29.78
C SER A 486 2.78 -22.87 -29.55
N ASP A 487 2.46 -23.53 -28.45
CA ASP A 487 2.91 -24.89 -28.12
C ASP A 487 2.05 -25.99 -28.80
N GLY A 488 1.16 -25.58 -29.72
CA GLY A 488 0.18 -26.44 -30.38
C GLY A 488 -1.22 -26.40 -29.77
N LEU A 489 -1.39 -25.83 -28.56
CA LEU A 489 -2.68 -25.69 -27.90
C LEU A 489 -2.89 -24.33 -27.22
N CYS A 490 -1.86 -23.79 -26.59
CA CYS A 490 -1.86 -22.49 -25.94
C CYS A 490 -0.86 -21.57 -26.64
N PRO A 491 -1.18 -20.27 -26.81
CA PRO A 491 -0.21 -19.28 -27.25
C PRO A 491 1.04 -19.33 -26.36
N THR A 492 2.23 -19.19 -26.96
CA THR A 492 3.51 -19.40 -26.28
C THR A 492 3.62 -18.60 -24.98
N GLU A 493 3.26 -17.31 -25.01
CA GLU A 493 3.38 -16.41 -23.88
C GLU A 493 2.14 -16.37 -22.98
N SER A 494 1.11 -17.17 -23.27
CA SER A 494 -0.11 -17.19 -22.46
C SER A 494 0.10 -17.46 -20.96
N PRO A 495 1.13 -18.21 -20.51
CA PRO A 495 1.42 -18.40 -19.08
C PRO A 495 1.92 -17.15 -18.35
N TYR A 496 2.38 -16.12 -19.08
CA TYR A 496 3.00 -14.93 -18.50
C TYR A 496 2.08 -14.22 -17.49
N LEU A 497 2.71 -13.65 -16.47
CA LEU A 497 2.10 -12.72 -15.52
C LEU A 497 3.00 -11.50 -15.41
N GLN A 498 2.41 -10.31 -15.27
CA GLN A 498 3.10 -9.03 -15.35
C GLN A 498 4.28 -8.94 -14.37
N GLY A 499 5.49 -8.80 -14.91
CA GLY A 499 6.71 -8.66 -14.11
C GLY A 499 7.22 -9.96 -13.48
N LYS A 500 6.62 -11.11 -13.79
CA LYS A 500 7.07 -12.43 -13.34
C LYS A 500 7.98 -13.08 -14.40
N PRO A 501 8.94 -13.94 -14.01
CA PRO A 501 9.80 -14.65 -14.96
C PRO A 501 9.02 -15.50 -15.95
N LEU A 502 9.44 -15.48 -17.22
CA LEU A 502 8.95 -16.33 -18.30
C LEU A 502 10.11 -17.06 -18.98
N LEU A 503 10.04 -18.39 -19.02
CA LEU A 503 10.89 -19.23 -19.84
C LEU A 503 10.14 -19.62 -21.11
N ILE A 504 10.69 -19.30 -22.29
CA ILE A 504 10.17 -19.74 -23.58
C ILE A 504 11.07 -20.83 -24.15
N VAL A 505 10.50 -22.02 -24.35
CA VAL A 505 11.18 -23.16 -24.97
C VAL A 505 10.81 -23.22 -26.45
N GLN A 506 11.76 -22.94 -27.34
CA GLN A 506 11.55 -23.00 -28.78
C GLN A 506 12.05 -24.33 -29.36
N GLY A 507 11.23 -25.00 -30.18
CA GLY A 507 11.61 -26.29 -30.74
C GLY A 507 10.63 -26.90 -31.73
N GLU A 508 10.63 -28.23 -31.80
CA GLU A 508 9.66 -29.00 -32.59
C GLU A 508 8.72 -29.76 -31.65
N ALA A 509 7.54 -30.12 -32.14
CA ALA A 509 6.64 -31.02 -31.42
C ALA A 509 7.15 -32.47 -31.41
N TRP A 510 6.70 -33.24 -30.43
CA TRP A 510 6.94 -34.68 -30.37
C TRP A 510 6.45 -35.38 -31.65
N PRO A 511 7.19 -36.37 -32.20
CA PRO A 511 8.40 -37.01 -31.65
C PRO A 511 9.73 -36.41 -32.10
N LYS A 512 9.73 -35.25 -32.76
CA LYS A 512 10.95 -34.65 -33.29
C LYS A 512 11.62 -33.67 -32.32
N GLY A 513 10.83 -33.11 -31.41
CA GLY A 513 11.30 -32.32 -30.27
C GLY A 513 10.39 -32.53 -29.06
N ASP A 514 10.48 -31.61 -28.11
CA ASP A 514 9.85 -31.66 -26.80
C ASP A 514 9.29 -30.30 -26.35
N ALA A 515 9.02 -29.40 -27.29
CA ALA A 515 8.53 -28.05 -27.02
C ALA A 515 7.00 -27.89 -27.16
N ASP A 516 6.27 -28.96 -27.50
CA ASP A 516 4.80 -28.93 -27.56
C ASP A 516 4.15 -29.02 -26.17
N HIS A 517 2.87 -28.64 -26.10
CA HIS A 517 2.11 -28.44 -24.86
C HIS A 517 2.24 -29.57 -23.84
N MET A 518 2.19 -30.83 -24.27
CA MET A 518 2.33 -31.98 -23.36
C MET A 518 3.78 -32.28 -23.02
N SER A 519 4.68 -32.15 -24.00
CA SER A 519 6.09 -32.49 -23.85
C SER A 519 6.84 -31.58 -22.89
N LEU A 520 6.42 -30.31 -22.77
CA LEU A 520 7.00 -29.32 -21.84
C LEU A 520 7.16 -29.89 -20.43
N ILE A 521 6.13 -30.54 -19.88
CA ILE A 521 6.20 -31.15 -18.56
C ILE A 521 6.56 -32.64 -18.60
N ALA A 522 6.21 -33.35 -19.68
CA ALA A 522 6.41 -34.80 -19.71
C ALA A 522 7.87 -35.22 -19.88
N ILE A 523 8.62 -34.54 -20.76
CA ILE A 523 9.93 -35.02 -21.21
C ILE A 523 10.99 -33.93 -21.38
N ASN A 524 10.61 -32.65 -21.36
CA ASN A 524 11.54 -31.56 -21.60
C ASN A 524 12.49 -31.34 -20.41
N ASN A 525 13.79 -31.60 -20.62
CA ASN A 525 14.77 -31.50 -19.54
C ASN A 525 15.05 -30.06 -19.11
N GLU A 526 14.98 -29.09 -20.02
CA GLU A 526 15.22 -27.68 -19.72
C GLU A 526 14.14 -27.16 -18.77
N VAL A 527 12.87 -27.46 -19.05
CA VAL A 527 11.75 -27.14 -18.14
C VAL A 527 11.95 -27.80 -16.77
N HIS A 528 12.39 -29.05 -16.73
CA HIS A 528 12.63 -29.74 -15.46
C HIS A 528 13.82 -29.18 -14.68
N ASP A 529 14.88 -28.74 -15.37
CA ASP A 529 16.03 -28.07 -14.73
C ASP A 529 15.61 -26.69 -14.20
N TYR A 530 14.80 -25.95 -14.96
CA TYR A 530 14.25 -24.67 -14.54
C TYR A 530 13.40 -24.79 -13.26
N ILE A 531 12.55 -25.81 -13.16
CA ILE A 531 11.79 -26.11 -11.93
C ILE A 531 12.73 -26.33 -10.74
N LEU A 532 13.76 -27.17 -10.91
CA LEU A 532 14.69 -27.48 -9.82
C LEU A 532 15.54 -26.29 -9.39
N GLU A 533 15.88 -25.40 -10.32
CA GLU A 533 16.66 -24.19 -10.04
C GLU A 533 15.89 -23.18 -9.18
N HIS A 534 14.56 -23.16 -9.29
CA HIS A 534 13.71 -22.15 -8.64
C HIS A 534 12.95 -22.67 -7.42
N LEU A 535 13.17 -23.93 -7.01
CA LEU A 535 12.57 -24.52 -5.80
C LEU A 535 13.45 -24.36 -4.54
N VAL A 536 14.56 -23.58 -4.55
CA VAL A 536 15.46 -23.36 -3.38
C VAL A 536 16.44 -22.19 -3.51
#